data_AF-Q8BS25-F1
#
_entry.id   AF-Q8BS25-F1
#
_cell.length_a   1.000
_cell.length_b   1.000
_cell.length_c   1.000
_cell.angle_alpha   90.00
_cell.angle_beta   90.00
_cell.angle_gamma   90.00
#
_symmetry.space_group_name_H-M   'P 1'
#
loop_
_entity.id
_entity.type
_entity.pdbx_description
1 polymer ?
#
loop_
_entity_poly.entity_id
_entity_poly.type
_entity_poly.pdbx_seq_one_letter_code
_entity_poly.pdbx_strand_id
1 'polypeptide(L)'
;MERKDFETWLDNISVTFLSLTDLQKNETLDHLISLSGAVQLRHLSNNLETLLKRDFLKLLPLELSFYLLKWLDPQTLLTCCLVSKQWNKVISACTEVWQTACKNLGWQIDDSVQDSLHWKKVYLKAILRMKQLEDHEAFETSSLIGHSARVYALYYKDGLLCTGSDDLSAKLWDVSTGQCVYGIQTHTCAAVKFDEQKLVTGSFDNTVACWEWSSGARTQHFRGHTGAVFSVDYSDELDILVSGSADFAVKVWALSAGTCLNTLTGHTEWVTKVVLQKCKVKSLLHSPGDYILLSADKYEIKIWPIGREINCKCLKTLSVSEDRSICLQPRLHFDGKYIVCSSALGLYQWDFASYDILR
;
A
#
# COMPACT_ATOMS: atom_id res chain seq x y z
N MET A 1 -31.44 -38.70 22.66
CA MET A 1 -32.86 -38.61 22.26
C MET A 1 -33.16 -39.87 21.48
N GLU A 2 -34.13 -40.68 21.93
CA GLU A 2 -34.53 -41.86 21.16
C GLU A 2 -35.13 -41.41 19.82
N ARG A 3 -34.94 -42.21 18.76
CA ARG A 3 -35.25 -41.82 17.38
C ARG A 3 -36.71 -41.36 17.19
N LYS A 4 -37.64 -41.99 17.92
CA LYS A 4 -39.06 -41.62 17.95
C LYS A 4 -39.30 -40.26 18.59
N ASP A 5 -38.64 -39.96 19.71
CA ASP A 5 -38.80 -38.67 20.38
C ASP A 5 -38.28 -37.55 19.50
N PHE A 6 -37.15 -37.78 18.81
CA PHE A 6 -36.57 -36.84 17.86
C PHE A 6 -37.49 -36.57 16.67
N GLU A 7 -38.09 -37.60 16.07
CA GLU A 7 -39.04 -37.47 14.96
C GLU A 7 -40.30 -36.69 15.40
N THR A 8 -40.81 -36.96 16.61
CA THR A 8 -41.98 -36.26 17.15
C THR A 8 -41.67 -34.79 17.46
N TRP A 9 -40.46 -34.51 17.96
CA TRP A 9 -39.97 -33.15 18.17
C TRP A 9 -39.78 -32.40 16.84
N LEU A 10 -39.26 -33.07 15.82
CA LEU A 10 -39.04 -32.51 14.48
C LEU A 10 -40.36 -32.14 13.78
N ASP A 11 -41.39 -32.98 13.90
CA ASP A 11 -42.72 -32.69 13.35
C ASP A 11 -43.36 -31.48 14.03
N ASN A 12 -43.25 -31.39 15.37
CA ASN A 12 -43.77 -30.26 16.12
C ASN A 12 -43.06 -28.94 15.77
N ILE A 13 -41.73 -28.98 15.56
CA ILE A 13 -40.95 -27.83 15.10
C ILE A 13 -41.30 -27.45 13.67
N SER A 14 -41.53 -28.42 12.79
CA SER A 14 -41.86 -28.16 11.38
C SER A 14 -43.21 -27.44 11.24
N VAL A 15 -44.20 -27.83 12.04
CA VAL A 15 -45.51 -27.16 12.09
C VAL A 15 -45.41 -25.74 12.64
N THR A 16 -44.64 -25.53 13.70
CA THR A 16 -44.42 -24.19 14.26
C THR A 16 -43.61 -23.31 13.31
N PHE A 17 -42.58 -23.84 12.66
CA PHE A 17 -41.75 -23.12 11.70
C PHE A 17 -42.55 -22.63 10.48
N LEU A 18 -43.49 -23.43 9.96
CA LEU A 18 -44.34 -23.02 8.83
C LEU A 18 -45.25 -21.84 9.17
N SER A 19 -45.64 -21.68 10.43
CA SER A 19 -46.52 -20.61 10.92
C SER A 19 -45.81 -19.27 11.15
N LEU A 20 -44.47 -19.23 11.11
CA LEU A 20 -43.67 -18.04 11.34
C LEU A 20 -43.62 -17.10 10.13
N THR A 21 -43.44 -15.81 10.39
CA THR A 21 -43.14 -14.80 9.36
C THR A 21 -41.71 -14.98 8.83
N ASP A 22 -41.42 -14.46 7.64
CA ASP A 22 -40.12 -14.67 6.99
C ASP A 22 -38.94 -14.11 7.81
N LEU A 23 -39.14 -13.04 8.57
CA LEU A 23 -38.13 -12.50 9.51
C LEU A 23 -37.83 -13.50 10.64
N GLN A 24 -38.87 -14.08 11.24
CA GLN A 24 -38.76 -15.03 12.35
C GLN A 24 -38.18 -16.38 11.91
N LYS A 25 -38.45 -16.79 10.66
CA LYS A 25 -37.83 -17.99 10.06
C LYS A 25 -36.32 -17.81 9.90
N ASN A 26 -35.86 -16.62 9.55
CA ASN A 26 -34.43 -16.33 9.42
C ASN A 26 -33.74 -16.29 10.79
N GLU A 27 -34.31 -15.59 11.77
CA GLU A 27 -33.75 -15.54 13.14
C GLU A 27 -33.65 -16.94 13.79
N THR A 28 -34.64 -17.80 13.53
CA THR A 28 -34.63 -19.18 14.05
C THR A 28 -33.63 -20.08 13.33
N LEU A 29 -33.39 -19.88 12.04
CA LEU A 29 -32.33 -20.57 11.29
C LEU A 29 -30.94 -20.13 11.74
N ASP A 30 -30.71 -18.84 11.93
CA ASP A 30 -29.45 -18.29 12.45
C ASP A 30 -29.14 -18.82 13.85
N HIS A 31 -30.17 -18.91 14.70
CA HIS A 31 -30.07 -19.51 16.02
C HIS A 31 -29.80 -21.02 15.96
N LEU A 32 -30.31 -21.74 14.97
CA LEU A 32 -30.08 -23.18 14.81
C LEU A 32 -28.67 -23.48 14.27
N ILE A 33 -28.17 -22.65 13.35
CA ILE A 33 -26.81 -22.75 12.80
C ILE A 33 -25.77 -22.42 13.87
N SER A 34 -25.99 -21.38 14.67
CA SER A 34 -25.06 -21.01 15.75
C SER A 34 -24.93 -22.07 16.85
N LEU A 35 -25.95 -22.90 17.04
CA LEU A 35 -25.95 -24.01 17.99
C LEU A 35 -25.44 -25.34 17.42
N SER A 36 -25.19 -25.43 16.11
CA SER A 36 -24.89 -26.70 15.43
C SER A 36 -23.47 -26.78 14.89
N GLY A 37 -22.75 -27.86 15.23
CA GLY A 37 -21.44 -28.17 14.66
C GLY A 37 -21.51 -28.81 13.27
N ALA A 38 -20.37 -28.89 12.57
CA ALA A 38 -20.30 -29.36 11.17
C ALA A 38 -20.90 -30.76 10.92
N VAL A 39 -20.80 -31.67 11.90
CA VAL A 39 -21.36 -33.03 11.82
C VAL A 39 -22.89 -33.00 11.97
N GLN A 40 -23.41 -32.15 12.84
CA GLN A 40 -24.86 -31.98 13.06
C GLN A 40 -25.51 -31.30 11.87
N LEU A 41 -24.87 -30.28 11.29
CA LEU A 41 -25.31 -29.66 10.04
C LEU A 41 -25.31 -30.65 8.86
N ARG A 42 -24.31 -31.55 8.79
CA ARG A 42 -24.28 -32.63 7.80
C ARG A 42 -25.41 -33.66 8.03
N HIS A 43 -25.72 -33.97 9.29
CA HIS A 43 -26.79 -34.91 9.62
C HIS A 43 -28.19 -34.32 9.38
N LEU A 44 -28.37 -33.02 9.66
CA LEU A 44 -29.57 -32.25 9.32
C LEU A 44 -29.74 -32.18 7.80
N SER A 45 -28.66 -31.89 7.06
CA SER A 45 -28.66 -31.91 5.59
C SER A 45 -29.03 -33.26 4.99
N ASN A 46 -28.69 -34.37 5.63
CA ASN A 46 -28.97 -35.72 5.13
C ASN A 46 -30.40 -36.20 5.46
N ASN A 47 -30.98 -35.78 6.60
CA ASN A 47 -32.27 -36.31 7.08
C ASN A 47 -33.47 -35.38 6.81
N LEU A 48 -33.25 -34.11 6.47
CA LEU A 48 -34.31 -33.18 6.06
C LEU A 48 -34.78 -33.36 4.60
N GLU A 49 -34.29 -34.40 3.91
CA GLU A 49 -34.53 -34.68 2.48
C GLU A 49 -36.02 -34.77 2.09
N THR A 50 -36.91 -35.12 3.01
CA THR A 50 -38.34 -35.31 2.74
C THR A 50 -39.20 -34.06 2.97
N LEU A 51 -38.78 -33.13 3.83
CA LEU A 51 -39.51 -31.89 4.14
C LEU A 51 -38.89 -30.65 3.48
N LEU A 52 -37.59 -30.67 3.24
CA LEU A 52 -36.87 -29.64 2.49
C LEU A 52 -36.12 -30.33 1.35
N LYS A 53 -36.83 -30.63 0.26
CA LYS A 53 -36.18 -30.41 -1.04
C LYS A 53 -35.73 -28.95 -0.99
N ARG A 54 -34.43 -28.69 -0.92
CA ARG A 54 -33.70 -27.78 -1.82
C ARG A 54 -32.30 -27.53 -1.23
N ASP A 55 -31.30 -28.18 -1.82
CA ASP A 55 -29.98 -27.56 -1.93
C ASP A 55 -30.20 -26.22 -2.68
N PHE A 56 -30.42 -25.14 -1.92
CA PHE A 56 -31.00 -23.90 -2.43
C PHE A 56 -30.11 -23.27 -3.51
N LEU A 57 -28.79 -23.31 -3.34
CA LEU A 57 -27.82 -22.89 -4.37
C LEU A 57 -27.85 -23.77 -5.63
N LYS A 58 -28.31 -25.02 -5.56
CA LYS A 58 -28.48 -25.90 -6.73
C LYS A 58 -29.75 -25.61 -7.51
N LEU A 59 -30.75 -24.99 -6.88
CA LEU A 59 -32.09 -24.78 -7.44
C LEU A 59 -32.40 -23.31 -7.71
N LEU A 60 -31.54 -22.40 -7.28
CA LEU A 60 -31.58 -20.99 -7.62
C LEU A 60 -30.85 -20.71 -8.93
N PRO A 61 -31.33 -19.75 -9.73
CA PRO A 61 -30.50 -19.01 -10.68
C PRO A 61 -29.21 -18.51 -10.03
N LEU A 62 -28.12 -18.48 -10.79
CA LEU A 62 -26.80 -18.07 -10.29
C LEU A 62 -26.81 -16.64 -9.76
N GLU A 63 -27.64 -15.78 -10.33
CA GLU A 63 -27.79 -14.37 -9.94
C GLU A 63 -28.36 -14.24 -8.53
N LEU A 64 -29.39 -15.01 -8.19
CA LEU A 64 -29.97 -15.04 -6.85
C LEU A 64 -29.02 -15.70 -5.84
N SER A 65 -28.31 -16.74 -6.28
CA SER A 65 -27.26 -17.37 -5.49
C SER A 65 -26.19 -16.35 -5.10
N PHE A 66 -25.68 -15.57 -6.05
CA PHE A 66 -24.68 -14.54 -5.80
C PHE A 66 -25.21 -13.40 -4.92
N TYR A 67 -26.47 -13.00 -5.10
CA TYR A 67 -27.07 -11.97 -4.25
C TYR A 67 -27.09 -12.37 -2.77
N LEU A 68 -27.42 -13.63 -2.48
CA LEU A 68 -27.46 -14.14 -1.10
C LEU A 68 -26.07 -14.25 -0.47
N LEU A 69 -25.07 -14.67 -1.25
CA LEU A 69 -23.70 -14.83 -0.76
C LEU A 69 -23.06 -13.51 -0.30
N LYS A 70 -23.56 -12.35 -0.75
CA LYS A 70 -23.10 -11.03 -0.30
C LYS A 70 -23.38 -10.74 1.18
N TRP A 71 -24.38 -11.40 1.76
CA TRP A 71 -24.83 -11.15 3.14
C TRP A 71 -24.08 -12.00 4.16
N LEU A 72 -23.32 -12.99 3.71
CA LEU A 72 -22.56 -13.88 4.57
C LEU A 72 -21.16 -13.32 4.78
N ASP A 73 -20.66 -13.45 6.01
CA ASP A 73 -19.28 -13.08 6.29
C ASP A 73 -18.29 -14.08 5.63
N PRO A 74 -17.06 -13.65 5.32
CA PRO A 74 -16.09 -14.49 4.63
C PRO A 74 -15.74 -15.81 5.35
N GLN A 75 -15.82 -15.87 6.69
CA GLN A 75 -15.53 -17.12 7.41
C GLN A 75 -16.65 -18.12 7.21
N THR A 76 -17.91 -17.68 7.29
CA THR A 76 -19.08 -18.51 6.96
C THR A 76 -19.06 -18.96 5.50
N LEU A 77 -18.64 -18.11 4.57
CA LEU A 77 -18.48 -18.51 3.17
C LEU A 77 -17.45 -19.64 2.98
N LEU A 78 -16.36 -19.62 3.75
CA LEU A 78 -15.37 -20.70 3.75
C LEU A 78 -15.93 -22.00 4.34
N THR A 79 -16.71 -21.94 5.42
CA THR A 79 -17.37 -23.13 5.97
C THR A 79 -18.41 -23.70 5.00
N CYS A 80 -19.20 -22.84 4.34
CA CYS A 80 -20.12 -23.20 3.27
C CYS A 80 -19.41 -23.88 2.08
N CYS A 81 -18.18 -23.48 1.74
CA CYS A 81 -17.40 -24.17 0.70
C CYS A 81 -17.05 -25.63 1.06
N LEU A 82 -17.05 -26.01 2.34
CA LEU A 82 -16.77 -27.37 2.79
C LEU A 82 -17.99 -28.31 2.72
N VAL A 83 -19.19 -27.75 2.49
CA VAL A 83 -20.44 -28.51 2.45
C VAL A 83 -20.51 -29.42 1.22
N SER A 84 -20.18 -28.90 0.03
CA SER A 84 -20.13 -29.70 -1.20
C SER A 84 -19.22 -29.09 -2.28
N LYS A 85 -18.81 -29.91 -3.27
CA LYS A 85 -18.02 -29.45 -4.44
C LYS A 85 -18.75 -28.37 -5.25
N GLN A 86 -20.08 -28.47 -5.35
CA GLN A 86 -20.88 -27.52 -6.12
C GLN A 86 -20.98 -26.17 -5.38
N TRP A 87 -21.19 -26.19 -4.07
CA TRP A 87 -21.13 -24.99 -3.23
C TRP A 87 -19.80 -24.28 -3.36
N ASN A 88 -18.70 -25.03 -3.24
CA ASN A 88 -17.37 -24.48 -3.44
C ASN A 88 -17.23 -23.83 -4.82
N LYS A 89 -17.73 -24.46 -5.89
CA LYS A 89 -17.66 -23.90 -7.25
C LYS A 89 -18.45 -22.59 -7.37
N VAL A 90 -19.69 -22.54 -6.88
CA VAL A 90 -20.55 -21.33 -6.96
C VAL A 90 -19.96 -20.20 -6.12
N ILE A 91 -19.60 -20.47 -4.86
CA ILE A 91 -19.05 -19.46 -3.97
C ILE A 91 -17.70 -18.94 -4.46
N SER A 92 -16.85 -19.83 -4.98
CA SER A 92 -15.54 -19.40 -5.51
C SER A 92 -15.67 -18.61 -6.81
N ALA A 93 -16.76 -18.78 -7.56
CA ALA A 93 -17.02 -18.02 -8.78
C ALA A 93 -17.62 -16.62 -8.52
N CYS A 94 -18.01 -16.32 -7.28
CA CYS A 94 -18.61 -15.04 -6.92
C CYS A 94 -17.52 -13.99 -6.63
N THR A 95 -17.01 -13.35 -7.70
CA THR A 95 -15.91 -12.38 -7.63
C THR A 95 -16.19 -11.23 -6.65
N GLU A 96 -17.39 -10.64 -6.72
CA GLU A 96 -17.78 -9.46 -5.94
C GLU A 96 -17.70 -9.68 -4.43
N VAL A 97 -18.08 -10.89 -3.97
CA VAL A 97 -18.01 -11.28 -2.56
C VAL A 97 -16.56 -11.32 -2.09
N TRP A 98 -15.67 -11.95 -2.86
CA TRP A 98 -14.25 -12.03 -2.50
C TRP A 98 -13.51 -10.71 -2.66
N GLN A 99 -13.90 -9.86 -3.63
CA GLN A 99 -13.40 -8.49 -3.74
C GLN A 99 -13.79 -7.68 -2.51
N THR A 100 -15.05 -7.77 -2.07
CA THR A 100 -15.53 -7.07 -0.86
C THR A 100 -14.80 -7.58 0.38
N ALA A 101 -14.60 -8.89 0.51
CA ALA A 101 -13.82 -9.48 1.58
C ALA A 101 -12.37 -8.97 1.60
N CYS A 102 -11.73 -8.86 0.44
CA CYS A 102 -10.38 -8.31 0.31
C CYS A 102 -10.34 -6.80 0.60
N LYS A 103 -11.34 -6.01 0.15
CA LYS A 103 -11.49 -4.59 0.50
C LYS A 103 -11.58 -4.38 2.00
N ASN A 104 -12.35 -5.23 2.70
CA ASN A 104 -12.49 -5.18 4.15
C ASN A 104 -11.17 -5.50 4.89
N LEU A 105 -10.28 -6.30 4.27
CA LEU A 105 -8.91 -6.53 4.74
C LEU A 105 -7.94 -5.39 4.35
N GLY A 106 -8.40 -4.35 3.67
CA GLY A 106 -7.58 -3.21 3.25
C GLY A 106 -6.88 -3.36 1.90
N TRP A 107 -7.20 -4.39 1.12
CA TRP A 107 -6.61 -4.58 -0.21
C TRP A 107 -7.25 -3.67 -1.25
N GLN A 108 -6.43 -3.12 -2.15
CA GLN A 108 -6.91 -2.42 -3.34
C GLN A 108 -7.37 -3.44 -4.38
N ILE A 109 -8.56 -3.23 -4.94
CA ILE A 109 -9.15 -4.12 -5.92
C ILE A 109 -8.90 -3.60 -7.32
N ASP A 110 -8.39 -4.49 -8.16
CA ASP A 110 -8.30 -4.29 -9.61
C ASP A 110 -9.48 -4.99 -10.29
N ASP A 111 -10.43 -4.18 -10.79
CA ASP A 111 -11.62 -4.68 -11.48
C ASP A 111 -11.32 -5.22 -12.89
N SER A 112 -10.10 -5.06 -13.40
CA SER A 112 -9.68 -5.64 -14.68
C SER A 112 -9.42 -7.16 -14.62
N VAL A 113 -9.26 -7.70 -13.41
CA VAL A 113 -8.98 -9.14 -13.19
C VAL A 113 -10.23 -9.99 -13.45
N GLN A 114 -10.21 -10.72 -14.56
CA GLN A 114 -11.33 -11.55 -15.03
C GLN A 114 -11.39 -12.95 -14.38
N ASP A 115 -10.32 -13.40 -13.70
CA ASP A 115 -10.30 -14.71 -13.04
C ASP A 115 -11.15 -14.69 -11.76
N SER A 116 -12.32 -15.35 -11.80
CA SER A 116 -13.25 -15.42 -10.68
C SER A 116 -12.66 -16.08 -9.43
N LEU A 117 -11.65 -16.94 -9.59
CA LEU A 117 -10.98 -17.61 -8.47
C LEU A 117 -9.85 -16.78 -7.84
N HIS A 118 -9.41 -15.71 -8.51
CA HIS A 118 -8.25 -14.92 -8.08
C HIS A 118 -8.44 -14.34 -6.68
N TRP A 119 -9.53 -13.60 -6.47
CA TRP A 119 -9.78 -12.89 -5.22
C TRP A 119 -9.98 -13.81 -4.02
N LYS A 120 -10.57 -15.00 -4.23
CA LYS A 120 -10.63 -16.03 -3.18
C LYS A 120 -9.23 -16.51 -2.79
N LYS A 121 -8.34 -16.75 -3.76
CA LYS A 121 -6.94 -17.15 -3.49
C LYS A 121 -6.18 -16.06 -2.75
N VAL A 122 -6.34 -14.80 -3.15
CA VAL A 122 -5.74 -13.64 -2.47
C VAL A 122 -6.22 -13.56 -1.02
N TYR A 123 -7.54 -13.62 -0.81
CA TYR A 123 -8.14 -13.63 0.52
C TYR A 123 -7.58 -14.76 1.40
N LEU A 124 -7.54 -15.99 0.88
CA LEU A 124 -7.00 -17.14 1.61
C LEU A 124 -5.52 -16.98 1.96
N LYS A 125 -4.70 -16.48 1.03
CA LYS A 125 -3.28 -16.19 1.30
C LYS A 125 -3.13 -15.12 2.37
N ALA A 126 -3.94 -14.07 2.33
CA ALA A 126 -3.92 -13.00 3.33
C ALA A 126 -4.28 -13.54 4.73
N ILE A 127 -5.36 -14.31 4.84
CA ILE A 127 -5.78 -14.93 6.11
C ILE A 127 -4.71 -15.89 6.65
N LEU A 128 -4.14 -16.73 5.78
CA LEU A 128 -3.08 -17.65 6.17
C LEU A 128 -1.85 -16.88 6.66
N ARG A 129 -1.46 -15.80 5.97
CA ARG A 129 -0.34 -14.96 6.40
C ARG A 129 -0.64 -14.27 7.73
N MET A 130 -1.84 -13.72 7.94
CA MET A 130 -2.21 -13.10 9.21
C MET A 130 -2.11 -14.08 10.39
N LYS A 131 -2.58 -15.32 10.22
CA LYS A 131 -2.40 -16.37 11.24
C LYS A 131 -0.94 -16.72 11.50
N GLN A 132 -0.15 -16.87 10.43
CA GLN A 132 1.29 -17.10 10.57
C GLN A 132 1.98 -15.96 11.34
N LEU A 133 1.53 -14.72 11.15
CA LEU A 133 2.06 -13.55 11.86
C LEU A 133 1.64 -13.49 13.34
N GLU A 134 0.52 -14.11 13.71
CA GLU A 134 0.11 -14.24 15.12
C GLU A 134 0.98 -15.25 15.87
N ASP A 135 1.33 -16.36 15.22
CA ASP A 135 2.00 -17.51 15.84
C ASP A 135 3.53 -17.51 15.67
N HIS A 136 4.08 -16.77 14.70
CA HIS A 136 5.51 -16.74 14.38
C HIS A 136 6.07 -15.32 14.33
N GLU A 137 7.41 -15.21 14.35
CA GLU A 137 8.07 -13.94 14.07
C GLU A 137 7.66 -13.43 12.68
N ALA A 138 7.21 -12.18 12.64
CA ALA A 138 6.66 -11.58 11.44
C ALA A 138 7.69 -11.46 10.29
N PHE A 139 8.97 -11.47 10.63
CA PHE A 139 10.05 -11.11 9.73
C PHE A 139 11.18 -12.13 9.82
N GLU A 140 11.50 -12.75 8.69
CA GLU A 140 12.79 -13.41 8.49
C GLU A 140 13.82 -12.34 8.14
N THR A 141 15.03 -12.46 8.69
CA THR A 141 16.12 -11.52 8.42
C THR A 141 17.16 -12.17 7.51
N SER A 142 17.47 -11.50 6.39
CA SER A 142 18.56 -11.86 5.49
C SER A 142 19.59 -10.72 5.46
N SER A 143 20.87 -11.09 5.40
CA SER A 143 21.98 -10.13 5.34
C SER A 143 22.49 -9.98 3.91
N LEU A 144 22.39 -8.77 3.36
CA LEU A 144 22.91 -8.43 2.04
C LEU A 144 24.32 -7.85 2.19
N ILE A 145 25.34 -8.67 1.94
CA ILE A 145 26.75 -8.30 2.10
C ILE A 145 27.33 -7.93 0.74
N GLY A 146 27.93 -6.73 0.61
CA GLY A 146 28.65 -6.39 -0.61
C GLY A 146 29.22 -4.98 -0.74
N HIS A 147 28.77 -4.01 0.07
CA HIS A 147 29.43 -2.71 0.15
C HIS A 147 30.68 -2.76 1.04
N SER A 148 31.72 -2.01 0.67
CA SER A 148 32.98 -1.92 1.43
C SER A 148 33.04 -0.70 2.36
N ALA A 149 32.01 0.14 2.33
CA ALA A 149 31.86 1.31 3.20
C ALA A 149 30.42 1.45 3.70
N ARG A 150 30.13 2.56 4.39
CA ARG A 150 28.82 2.88 4.95
C ARG A 150 27.78 3.04 3.84
N VAL A 151 26.62 2.42 4.04
CA VAL A 151 25.42 2.60 3.20
C VAL A 151 24.58 3.73 3.80
N TYR A 152 24.31 4.78 3.03
CA TYR A 152 23.51 5.93 3.49
C TYR A 152 22.11 5.93 2.92
N ALA A 153 21.93 5.35 1.74
CA ALA A 153 20.71 5.49 0.98
C ALA A 153 20.11 4.12 0.66
N LEU A 154 18.79 4.03 0.82
CA LEU A 154 17.99 2.86 0.51
C LEU A 154 16.76 3.30 -0.27
N TYR A 155 16.43 2.58 -1.33
CA TYR A 155 15.17 2.75 -2.06
C TYR A 155 14.65 1.38 -2.47
N TYR A 156 13.39 1.08 -2.18
CA TYR A 156 12.76 -0.19 -2.55
C TYR A 156 11.66 0.05 -3.56
N LYS A 157 11.65 -0.73 -4.65
CA LYS A 157 10.59 -0.73 -5.65
C LYS A 157 10.49 -2.11 -6.30
N ASP A 158 9.28 -2.65 -6.37
CA ASP A 158 8.92 -3.86 -7.13
C ASP A 158 9.83 -5.08 -6.88
N GLY A 159 10.15 -5.35 -5.60
CA GLY A 159 10.97 -6.50 -5.21
C GLY A 159 12.49 -6.26 -5.30
N LEU A 160 12.91 -5.12 -5.84
CA LEU A 160 14.29 -4.69 -5.88
C LEU A 160 14.57 -3.64 -4.80
N LEU A 161 15.70 -3.81 -4.11
CA LEU A 161 16.25 -2.82 -3.18
C LEU A 161 17.49 -2.20 -3.83
N CYS A 162 17.55 -0.88 -3.91
CA CYS A 162 18.76 -0.15 -4.27
C CYS A 162 19.45 0.37 -3.00
N THR A 163 20.75 0.15 -2.91
CA THR A 163 21.62 0.66 -1.84
C THR A 163 22.63 1.64 -2.43
N GLY A 164 22.85 2.77 -1.76
CA GLY A 164 23.89 3.75 -2.09
C GLY A 164 24.91 3.89 -0.97
N SER A 165 26.19 3.89 -1.31
CA SER A 165 27.29 3.81 -0.35
C SER A 165 28.38 4.86 -0.57
N ASP A 166 29.20 5.09 0.47
CA ASP A 166 30.44 5.88 0.41
C ASP A 166 31.55 5.18 -0.38
N ASP A 167 31.41 3.89 -0.72
CA ASP A 167 32.40 3.14 -1.50
C ASP A 167 32.35 3.45 -3.01
N LEU A 168 31.69 4.53 -3.39
CA LEU A 168 31.52 4.96 -4.77
C LEU A 168 30.73 3.95 -5.61
N SER A 169 29.79 3.23 -4.99
CA SER A 169 28.90 2.34 -5.72
C SER A 169 27.45 2.43 -5.28
N ALA A 170 26.58 2.09 -6.22
CA ALA A 170 25.19 1.75 -5.95
C ALA A 170 24.94 0.30 -6.38
N LYS A 171 24.18 -0.44 -5.58
CA LYS A 171 23.86 -1.85 -5.86
C LYS A 171 22.36 -2.07 -5.85
N LEU A 172 21.85 -2.86 -6.80
CA LEU A 172 20.47 -3.34 -6.81
C LEU A 172 20.45 -4.80 -6.38
N TRP A 173 19.53 -5.11 -5.47
CA TRP A 173 19.38 -6.41 -4.83
C TRP A 173 17.99 -6.94 -5.08
N ASP A 174 17.89 -8.19 -5.48
CA ASP A 174 16.61 -8.91 -5.47
C ASP A 174 16.33 -9.34 -4.03
N VAL A 175 15.25 -8.80 -3.44
CA VAL A 175 14.90 -9.03 -2.03
C VAL A 175 14.47 -10.48 -1.77
N SER A 176 13.94 -11.17 -2.79
CA SER A 176 13.46 -12.54 -2.66
C SER A 176 14.61 -13.55 -2.64
N THR A 177 15.67 -13.30 -3.42
CA THR A 177 16.84 -14.19 -3.52
C THR A 177 18.01 -13.73 -2.65
N GLY A 178 18.01 -12.46 -2.24
CA GLY A 178 19.13 -11.82 -1.54
C GLY A 178 20.35 -11.56 -2.44
N GLN A 179 20.24 -11.73 -3.75
CA GLN A 179 21.35 -11.57 -4.68
C GLN A 179 21.50 -10.12 -5.14
N CYS A 180 22.75 -9.66 -5.26
CA CYS A 180 23.05 -8.41 -5.95
C CYS A 180 22.92 -8.65 -7.46
N VAL A 181 21.92 -8.04 -8.08
CA VAL A 181 21.63 -8.17 -9.51
C VAL A 181 22.51 -7.21 -10.32
N TYR A 182 22.70 -5.98 -9.82
CA TYR A 182 23.53 -4.97 -10.46
C TYR A 182 24.44 -4.27 -9.45
N GLY A 183 25.68 -4.00 -9.86
CA GLY A 183 26.62 -3.15 -9.14
C GLY A 183 27.16 -2.09 -10.07
N ILE A 184 26.88 -0.83 -9.77
CA ILE A 184 27.19 0.32 -10.63
C ILE A 184 28.27 1.13 -9.94
N GLN A 185 29.34 1.43 -10.65
CA GLN A 185 30.36 2.36 -10.17
C GLN A 185 29.83 3.79 -10.33
N THR A 186 29.63 4.46 -9.21
CA THR A 186 29.05 5.80 -9.13
C THR A 186 30.03 6.77 -8.45
N HIS A 187 29.52 7.93 -8.01
CA HIS A 187 30.12 8.72 -6.94
C HIS A 187 29.65 8.21 -5.56
N THR A 188 30.01 8.90 -4.46
CA THR A 188 29.44 8.60 -3.14
C THR A 188 27.92 8.81 -3.19
N CYS A 189 27.13 7.90 -2.63
CA CYS A 189 25.68 7.97 -2.73
C CYS A 189 25.03 8.25 -1.37
N ALA A 190 24.70 9.51 -1.12
CA ALA A 190 23.91 9.96 0.02
C ALA A 190 22.40 9.81 -0.23
N ALA A 191 21.97 9.77 -1.48
CA ALA A 191 20.58 9.53 -1.89
C ALA A 191 20.53 8.63 -3.14
N VAL A 192 19.53 7.76 -3.21
CA VAL A 192 19.24 6.93 -4.39
C VAL A 192 17.75 6.88 -4.66
N LYS A 193 17.37 6.87 -5.94
CA LYS A 193 16.02 6.54 -6.42
C LYS A 193 16.16 5.84 -7.77
N PHE A 194 15.44 4.74 -7.98
CA PHE A 194 15.49 4.02 -9.25
C PHE A 194 14.09 3.65 -9.75
N ASP A 195 14.04 3.35 -11.04
CA ASP A 195 12.90 2.75 -11.72
C ASP A 195 13.39 1.66 -12.68
N GLU A 196 12.58 1.17 -13.61
CA GLU A 196 12.84 0.02 -14.49
C GLU A 196 14.13 0.10 -15.31
N GLN A 197 14.70 1.29 -15.55
CA GLN A 197 15.92 1.44 -16.35
C GLN A 197 16.91 2.48 -15.82
N LYS A 198 16.46 3.38 -14.96
CA LYS A 198 17.23 4.54 -14.52
C LYS A 198 17.49 4.49 -13.03
N LEU A 199 18.69 4.88 -12.65
CA LEU A 199 19.09 5.16 -11.27
C LEU A 199 19.49 6.63 -11.19
N VAL A 200 18.95 7.34 -10.22
CA VAL A 200 19.37 8.70 -9.84
C VAL A 200 20.09 8.64 -8.51
N THR A 201 21.26 9.26 -8.44
CA THR A 201 22.09 9.32 -7.23
C THR A 201 22.40 10.77 -6.85
N GLY A 202 22.25 11.09 -5.56
CA GLY A 202 22.73 12.33 -4.95
C GLY A 202 23.94 12.06 -4.07
N SER A 203 24.91 12.97 -4.07
CA SER A 203 26.25 12.72 -3.53
C SER A 203 26.72 13.73 -2.50
N PHE A 204 27.65 13.29 -1.65
CA PHE A 204 28.47 14.18 -0.82
C PHE A 204 29.44 15.04 -1.63
N ASP A 205 29.64 14.76 -2.93
CA ASP A 205 30.45 15.58 -3.84
C ASP A 205 29.71 16.81 -4.43
N ASN A 206 28.51 17.08 -3.91
CA ASN A 206 27.60 18.16 -4.31
C ASN A 206 26.96 17.98 -5.70
N THR A 207 27.07 16.79 -6.30
CA THR A 207 26.48 16.50 -7.61
C THR A 207 25.31 15.52 -7.52
N VAL A 208 24.50 15.54 -8.57
CA VAL A 208 23.53 14.50 -8.86
C VAL A 208 23.94 13.83 -10.17
N ALA A 209 23.66 12.55 -10.32
CA ALA A 209 23.89 11.84 -11.57
C ALA A 209 22.72 10.90 -11.89
N CYS A 210 22.46 10.72 -13.18
CA CYS A 210 21.55 9.71 -13.70
C CYS A 210 22.37 8.63 -14.40
N TRP A 211 21.97 7.38 -14.20
CA TRP A 211 22.64 6.19 -14.71
C TRP A 211 21.62 5.29 -15.36
N GLU A 212 21.98 4.68 -16.47
CA GLU A 212 21.30 3.49 -16.96
C GLU A 212 21.85 2.30 -16.16
N TRP A 213 21.05 1.70 -15.28
CA TRP A 213 21.59 0.72 -14.34
C TRP A 213 21.93 -0.63 -14.98
N SER A 214 21.36 -0.94 -16.15
CA SER A 214 21.64 -2.18 -16.89
C SER A 214 23.03 -2.16 -17.54
N SER A 215 23.46 -1.00 -18.04
CA SER A 215 24.78 -0.81 -18.66
C SER A 215 25.82 -0.23 -17.69
N GLY A 216 25.37 0.40 -16.60
CA GLY A 216 26.20 1.18 -15.69
C GLY A 216 26.64 2.53 -16.28
N ALA A 217 26.15 2.92 -17.46
CA ALA A 217 26.54 4.16 -18.11
C ALA A 217 25.91 5.37 -17.41
N ARG A 218 26.71 6.41 -17.17
CA ARG A 218 26.21 7.71 -16.70
C ARG A 218 25.55 8.44 -17.86
N THR A 219 24.22 8.61 -17.79
CA THR A 219 23.43 9.30 -18.82
C THR A 219 23.39 10.80 -18.60
N GLN A 220 23.34 11.25 -17.34
CA GLN A 220 23.37 12.67 -17.00
C GLN A 220 24.19 12.99 -15.76
N HIS A 221 24.68 14.24 -15.70
CA HIS A 221 25.45 14.76 -14.58
C HIS A 221 25.05 16.20 -14.28
N PHE A 222 24.48 16.43 -13.10
CA PHE A 222 23.91 17.69 -12.68
C PHE A 222 24.85 18.37 -11.69
N ARG A 223 25.36 19.55 -12.08
CA ARG A 223 26.26 20.38 -11.27
C ARG A 223 25.58 21.69 -10.92
N GLY A 224 25.74 22.13 -9.68
CA GLY A 224 25.28 23.46 -9.26
C GLY A 224 24.94 23.58 -7.79
N HIS A 225 24.72 22.47 -7.08
CA HIS A 225 24.71 22.50 -5.61
C HIS A 225 26.11 22.81 -5.08
N THR A 226 26.18 23.50 -3.94
CA THR A 226 27.42 23.87 -3.25
C THR A 226 27.62 23.11 -1.94
N GLY A 227 26.72 22.18 -1.64
CA GLY A 227 26.78 21.27 -0.50
C GLY A 227 26.27 19.88 -0.87
N ALA A 228 26.43 18.93 0.05
CA ALA A 228 26.06 17.53 -0.14
C ALA A 228 24.56 17.37 -0.47
N VAL A 229 24.24 16.49 -1.41
CA VAL A 229 22.86 16.23 -1.83
C VAL A 229 22.28 15.05 -1.05
N PHE A 230 21.37 15.33 -0.13
CA PHE A 230 20.82 14.33 0.80
C PHE A 230 19.54 13.65 0.28
N SER A 231 18.88 14.24 -0.71
CA SER A 231 17.63 13.68 -1.22
C SER A 231 17.43 14.05 -2.68
N VAL A 232 16.92 13.09 -3.44
CA VAL A 232 16.56 13.23 -4.85
C VAL A 232 15.19 12.61 -5.09
N ASP A 233 14.44 13.21 -6.00
CA ASP A 233 13.20 12.66 -6.56
C ASP A 233 13.10 13.07 -8.03
N TYR A 234 12.30 12.38 -8.85
CA TYR A 234 12.12 12.72 -10.26
C TYR A 234 10.77 12.25 -10.80
N SER A 235 10.37 12.84 -11.92
CA SER A 235 9.19 12.46 -12.70
C SER A 235 9.54 12.48 -14.18
N ASP A 236 9.47 11.31 -14.84
CA ASP A 236 9.64 11.23 -16.29
C ASP A 236 8.51 11.94 -17.04
N GLU A 237 7.29 11.97 -16.50
CA GLU A 237 6.14 12.66 -17.11
C GLU A 237 6.35 14.17 -17.25
N LEU A 238 7.04 14.78 -16.27
CA LEU A 238 7.35 16.20 -16.27
C LEU A 238 8.73 16.51 -16.85
N ASP A 239 9.54 15.48 -17.14
CA ASP A 239 10.96 15.61 -17.46
C ASP A 239 11.75 16.42 -16.41
N ILE A 240 11.48 16.17 -15.13
CA ILE A 240 12.15 16.88 -14.03
C ILE A 240 12.79 15.94 -13.02
N LEU A 241 13.88 16.45 -12.45
CA LEU A 241 14.52 15.94 -11.24
C LEU A 241 14.50 17.04 -10.20
N VAL A 242 14.32 16.68 -8.94
CA VAL A 242 14.42 17.58 -7.79
C VAL A 242 15.45 17.07 -6.81
N SER A 243 16.21 17.97 -6.19
CA SER A 243 17.23 17.61 -5.22
C SER A 243 17.29 18.58 -4.05
N GLY A 244 17.43 18.06 -2.83
CA GLY A 244 17.63 18.81 -1.59
C GLY A 244 19.07 18.66 -1.07
N SER A 245 19.65 19.75 -0.61
CA SER A 245 21.08 19.84 -0.33
C SER A 245 21.43 20.52 1.00
N ALA A 246 22.66 20.28 1.45
CA ALA A 246 23.31 20.95 2.56
C ALA A 246 23.56 22.45 2.29
N ASP A 247 23.38 22.93 1.06
CA ASP A 247 23.42 24.35 0.70
C ASP A 247 22.10 25.11 0.98
N PHE A 248 21.16 24.45 1.68
CA PHE A 248 19.85 24.99 2.07
C PHE A 248 18.91 25.27 0.88
N ALA A 249 19.25 24.81 -0.33
CA ALA A 249 18.42 24.99 -1.49
C ALA A 249 17.81 23.67 -1.97
N VAL A 250 16.68 23.79 -2.65
CA VAL A 250 16.15 22.75 -3.51
C VAL A 250 16.40 23.15 -4.96
N LYS A 251 16.96 22.26 -5.77
CA LYS A 251 17.11 22.51 -7.21
C LYS A 251 16.14 21.66 -8.00
N VAL A 252 15.58 22.26 -9.05
CA VAL A 252 14.76 21.61 -10.06
C VAL A 252 15.57 21.57 -11.33
N TRP A 253 15.70 20.40 -11.93
CA TRP A 253 16.53 20.14 -13.09
C TRP A 253 15.67 19.57 -14.22
N ALA A 254 16.04 19.86 -15.46
CA ALA A 254 15.53 19.14 -16.62
C ALA A 254 16.20 17.76 -16.64
N LEU A 255 15.42 16.70 -16.44
CA LEU A 255 15.92 15.35 -16.27
C LEU A 255 16.67 14.87 -17.53
N SER A 256 16.09 15.11 -18.71
CA SER A 256 16.68 14.73 -20.00
C SER A 256 17.86 15.60 -20.43
N ALA A 257 17.90 16.88 -20.04
CA ALA A 257 18.88 17.85 -20.52
C ALA A 257 20.06 18.07 -19.56
N GLY A 258 19.95 17.66 -18.29
CA GLY A 258 21.02 17.85 -17.30
C GLY A 258 21.14 19.28 -16.76
N THR A 259 20.22 20.18 -17.11
CA THR A 259 20.31 21.62 -16.80
C THR A 259 19.48 21.99 -15.56
N CYS A 260 19.98 22.95 -14.78
CA CYS A 260 19.22 23.51 -13.66
C CYS A 260 18.14 24.46 -14.20
N LEU A 261 16.87 24.12 -13.95
CA LEU A 261 15.71 24.93 -14.34
C LEU A 261 15.40 26.00 -13.30
N ASN A 262 15.46 25.64 -12.02
CA ASN A 262 15.20 26.57 -10.92
C ASN A 262 15.99 26.21 -9.66
N THR A 263 16.22 27.22 -8.82
CA THR A 263 16.75 27.07 -7.46
C THR A 263 15.75 27.67 -6.48
N LEU A 264 15.07 26.81 -5.72
CA LEU A 264 14.10 27.17 -4.70
C LEU A 264 14.84 27.45 -3.39
N THR A 265 14.84 28.71 -2.99
CA THR A 265 15.50 29.19 -1.78
C THR A 265 14.49 29.49 -0.69
N GLY A 266 14.91 29.45 0.57
CA GLY A 266 14.11 29.90 1.71
C GLY A 266 14.18 28.97 2.91
N HIS A 267 14.74 27.77 2.77
CA HIS A 267 15.13 26.95 3.92
C HIS A 267 16.28 27.62 4.66
N THR A 268 16.34 27.38 5.97
CA THR A 268 17.38 27.94 6.86
C THR A 268 18.36 26.90 7.36
N GLU A 269 18.15 25.63 7.01
CA GLU A 269 18.93 24.46 7.39
C GLU A 269 19.05 23.49 6.21
N TRP A 270 19.85 22.43 6.37
CA TRP A 270 20.02 21.40 5.35
C TRP A 270 18.67 20.82 4.90
N VAL A 271 18.43 20.79 3.60
CA VAL A 271 17.25 20.14 3.05
C VAL A 271 17.48 18.64 3.05
N THR A 272 16.88 17.95 4.01
CA THR A 272 17.14 16.53 4.29
C THR A 272 16.26 15.60 3.47
N LYS A 273 15.10 16.08 2.99
CA LYS A 273 14.16 15.26 2.23
C LYS A 273 13.41 16.09 1.20
N VAL A 274 13.29 15.55 -0.01
CA VAL A 274 12.36 16.03 -1.05
C VAL A 274 11.41 14.90 -1.45
N VAL A 275 10.16 15.25 -1.76
CA VAL A 275 9.14 14.32 -2.24
C VAL A 275 8.36 15.00 -3.37
N LEU A 276 8.31 14.37 -4.53
CA LEU A 276 7.55 14.83 -5.70
C LEU A 276 6.39 13.87 -5.95
N GLN A 277 5.15 14.35 -5.81
CA GLN A 277 3.97 13.50 -5.92
C GLN A 277 2.76 14.27 -6.47
N LYS A 278 1.88 13.58 -7.20
CA LYS A 278 0.60 14.13 -7.64
C LYS A 278 -0.35 14.32 -6.45
N CYS A 279 -0.94 15.51 -6.37
CA CYS A 279 -2.04 15.78 -5.44
C CYS A 279 -3.29 14.96 -5.81
N LYS A 280 -4.01 14.46 -4.82
CA LYS A 280 -5.29 13.74 -4.97
C LYS A 280 -6.49 14.55 -4.47
N VAL A 281 -6.24 15.69 -3.83
CA VAL A 281 -7.27 16.54 -3.24
C VAL A 281 -7.39 17.88 -3.96
N LYS A 282 -8.62 18.39 -4.01
CA LYS A 282 -8.88 19.74 -4.51
C LYS A 282 -8.76 20.73 -3.35
N SER A 283 -8.02 21.81 -3.56
CA SER A 283 -7.99 22.98 -2.68
C SER A 283 -8.12 24.25 -3.51
N LEU A 284 -8.04 25.41 -2.87
CA LEU A 284 -8.00 26.71 -3.53
C LEU A 284 -6.74 26.90 -4.40
N LEU A 285 -5.64 26.20 -4.07
CA LEU A 285 -4.32 26.39 -4.69
C LEU A 285 -3.89 25.26 -5.63
N HIS A 286 -4.54 24.10 -5.57
CA HIS A 286 -4.16 22.91 -6.35
C HIS A 286 -5.37 22.07 -6.71
N SER A 287 -5.26 21.38 -7.84
CA SER A 287 -6.23 20.42 -8.36
C SER A 287 -5.69 18.99 -8.25
N PRO A 288 -6.57 17.99 -8.18
CA PRO A 288 -6.17 16.59 -8.32
C PRO A 288 -5.41 16.39 -9.64
N GLY A 289 -4.22 15.78 -9.57
CA GLY A 289 -3.32 15.58 -10.70
C GLY A 289 -2.16 16.55 -10.78
N ASP A 290 -2.23 17.70 -10.10
CA ASP A 290 -1.12 18.65 -10.04
C ASP A 290 0.07 18.05 -9.28
N TYR A 291 1.27 18.27 -9.79
CA TYR A 291 2.47 17.84 -9.08
C TYR A 291 2.83 18.82 -7.98
N ILE A 292 3.07 18.27 -6.80
CA ILE A 292 3.50 19.01 -5.63
C ILE A 292 4.87 18.48 -5.22
N LEU A 293 5.79 19.41 -5.01
CA LEU A 293 7.06 19.15 -4.38
C LEU A 293 6.97 19.56 -2.92
N LEU A 294 7.33 18.64 -2.04
CA LEU A 294 7.59 18.94 -0.64
C LEU A 294 9.09 18.90 -0.39
N SER A 295 9.59 19.85 0.39
CA SER A 295 10.96 19.83 0.89
C SER A 295 10.98 20.04 2.39
N ALA A 296 11.76 19.25 3.11
CA ALA A 296 11.89 19.34 4.55
C ALA A 296 13.32 19.67 4.95
N ASP A 297 13.45 20.64 5.84
CA ASP A 297 14.64 20.81 6.66
C ASP A 297 14.36 20.33 8.10
N LYS A 298 15.27 20.67 9.01
CA LYS A 298 15.18 20.28 10.42
C LYS A 298 13.95 20.83 11.16
N TYR A 299 13.35 21.93 10.69
CA TYR A 299 12.31 22.67 11.42
C TYR A 299 11.01 22.83 10.64
N GLU A 300 11.09 22.85 9.31
CA GLU A 300 9.97 23.20 8.45
C GLU A 300 9.87 22.30 7.21
N ILE A 301 8.64 22.15 6.74
CA ILE A 301 8.30 21.55 5.45
C ILE A 301 7.76 22.66 4.56
N LYS A 302 8.36 22.85 3.39
CA LYS A 302 7.88 23.80 2.38
C LYS A 302 7.18 23.07 1.24
N ILE A 303 6.13 23.71 0.74
CA ILE A 303 5.26 23.18 -0.31
C ILE A 303 5.43 24.03 -1.56
N TRP A 304 5.78 23.39 -2.67
CA TRP A 304 6.05 24.03 -3.94
C TRP A 304 5.13 23.44 -5.02
N PRO A 305 4.41 24.27 -5.78
CA PRO A 305 3.65 23.79 -6.92
C PRO A 305 4.62 23.56 -8.06
N ILE A 306 4.65 22.35 -8.61
CA ILE A 306 5.47 22.01 -9.75
C ILE A 306 4.55 21.82 -10.95
N GLY A 307 4.51 22.83 -11.81
CA GLY A 307 3.76 22.80 -13.06
C GLY A 307 4.69 23.04 -14.25
N ARG A 308 4.10 23.40 -15.40
CA ARG A 308 4.88 23.80 -16.59
C ARG A 308 5.61 25.13 -16.40
N GLU A 309 5.13 25.98 -15.49
CA GLU A 309 5.80 27.24 -15.15
C GLU A 309 6.89 26.97 -14.11
N ILE A 310 8.14 27.26 -14.48
CA ILE A 310 9.34 26.94 -13.71
C ILE A 310 9.49 27.86 -12.48
N ASN A 311 8.74 28.97 -12.40
CA ASN A 311 8.90 29.98 -11.35
C ASN A 311 8.03 29.69 -10.11
N CYS A 312 8.38 28.62 -9.40
CA CYS A 312 7.63 28.11 -8.26
C CYS A 312 7.92 28.94 -7.00
N LYS A 313 6.98 29.78 -6.57
CA LYS A 313 7.00 30.37 -5.21
C LYS A 313 6.52 29.34 -4.20
N CYS A 314 7.07 29.39 -2.99
CA CYS A 314 6.60 28.57 -1.87
C CYS A 314 5.13 28.90 -1.57
N LEU A 315 4.25 27.90 -1.65
CA LEU A 315 2.83 28.05 -1.35
C LEU A 315 2.60 28.17 0.15
N LYS A 316 3.26 27.29 0.91
CA LYS A 316 3.06 27.19 2.35
C LYS A 316 4.31 26.62 3.01
N THR A 317 4.60 27.14 4.20
CA THR A 317 5.55 26.57 5.14
C THR A 317 4.76 25.93 6.27
N LEU A 318 5.02 24.67 6.54
CA LEU A 318 4.47 23.91 7.67
C LEU A 318 5.56 23.78 8.73
N SER A 319 5.22 24.07 9.97
CA SER A 319 6.05 23.85 11.14
C SER A 319 5.20 23.25 12.24
N VAL A 320 5.81 22.39 13.06
CA VAL A 320 5.13 21.77 14.20
C VAL A 320 4.96 22.75 15.37
N SER A 321 5.97 23.60 15.58
CA SER A 321 6.03 24.58 16.66
C SER A 321 6.90 25.76 16.25
N GLU A 322 6.69 26.91 16.87
CA GLU A 322 7.63 28.04 16.81
C GLU A 322 8.89 27.77 17.65
N ASP A 323 8.82 26.81 18.57
CA ASP A 323 9.95 26.36 19.37
C ASP A 323 10.91 25.50 18.54
N ARG A 324 12.11 26.04 18.28
CA ARG A 324 13.20 25.36 17.57
C ARG A 324 13.89 24.25 18.38
N SER A 325 13.41 23.92 19.57
CA SER A 325 13.81 22.69 20.27
C SER A 325 13.27 21.43 19.58
N ILE A 326 12.13 21.54 18.88
CA ILE A 326 11.48 20.42 18.20
C ILE A 326 12.01 20.32 16.77
N CYS A 327 12.59 19.16 16.44
CA CYS A 327 13.20 18.91 15.14
C CYS A 327 12.44 17.81 14.39
N LEU A 328 12.14 18.05 13.12
CA LEU A 328 11.63 17.06 12.20
C LEU A 328 12.72 16.04 11.84
N GLN A 329 12.31 14.80 11.74
CA GLN A 329 13.12 13.70 11.24
C GLN A 329 13.04 13.65 9.71
N PRO A 330 14.08 13.17 9.02
CA PRO A 330 14.14 13.12 7.55
C PRO A 330 13.14 12.14 6.89
N ARG A 331 12.20 11.57 7.68
CA ARG A 331 11.15 10.66 7.25
C ARG A 331 9.88 11.45 6.95
N LEU A 332 9.87 12.15 5.82
CA LEU A 332 8.70 12.80 5.25
C LEU A 332 7.99 11.86 4.27
N HIS A 333 6.66 11.79 4.37
CA HIS A 333 5.80 11.03 3.46
C HIS A 333 4.63 11.90 2.98
N PHE A 334 4.23 11.72 1.73
CA PHE A 334 3.08 12.38 1.13
C PHE A 334 2.40 11.46 0.12
N ASP A 335 1.12 11.16 0.35
CA ASP A 335 0.33 10.24 -0.48
C ASP A 335 -0.60 10.95 -1.48
N GLY A 336 -0.49 12.28 -1.58
CA GLY A 336 -1.37 13.15 -2.36
C GLY A 336 -2.55 13.74 -1.56
N LYS A 337 -2.78 13.30 -0.31
CA LYS A 337 -3.84 13.79 0.58
C LYS A 337 -3.32 14.22 1.95
N TYR A 338 -2.39 13.47 2.52
CA TYR A 338 -1.83 13.71 3.84
C TYR A 338 -0.33 13.84 3.77
N ILE A 339 0.19 14.85 4.47
CA ILE A 339 1.62 14.97 4.73
C ILE A 339 1.87 14.37 6.10
N VAL A 340 2.85 13.49 6.21
CA VAL A 340 3.23 12.86 7.48
C VAL A 340 4.72 13.03 7.71
N CYS A 341 5.07 13.51 8.89
CA CYS A 341 6.47 13.64 9.32
C CYS A 341 6.58 13.27 10.80
N SER A 342 7.75 12.76 11.20
CA SER A 342 8.03 12.45 12.61
C SER A 342 8.94 13.49 13.22
N SER A 343 8.83 13.70 14.53
CA SER A 343 9.75 14.49 15.34
C SER A 343 10.15 13.69 16.58
N ALA A 344 11.02 14.24 17.42
CA ALA A 344 11.36 13.64 18.72
C ALA A 344 10.15 13.50 19.67
N LEU A 345 9.08 14.28 19.47
CA LEU A 345 7.88 14.26 20.32
C LEU A 345 6.79 13.32 19.81
N GLY A 346 6.81 12.92 18.54
CA GLY A 346 5.75 12.10 17.97
C GLY A 346 5.66 12.18 16.45
N LEU A 347 4.55 11.65 15.92
CA LEU A 347 4.23 11.66 14.51
C LEU A 347 3.16 12.71 14.25
N TYR A 348 3.43 13.59 13.29
CA TYR A 348 2.55 14.67 12.88
C TYR A 348 1.93 14.34 11.54
N GLN A 349 0.63 14.58 11.43
CA GLN A 349 -0.12 14.41 10.19
C GLN A 349 -0.82 15.71 9.85
N TRP A 350 -0.56 16.24 8.66
CA TRP A 350 -1.27 17.39 8.11
C TRP A 350 -2.27 16.94 7.05
N ASP A 351 -3.45 17.55 7.04
CA ASP A 351 -4.33 17.50 5.88
C ASP A 351 -3.79 18.42 4.78
N PHE A 352 -3.55 17.89 3.59
CA PHE A 352 -2.96 18.70 2.52
C PHE A 352 -3.93 19.76 1.98
N ALA A 353 -5.25 19.52 2.06
CA ALA A 353 -6.23 20.46 1.51
C ALA A 353 -6.36 21.73 2.37
N SER A 354 -6.37 21.59 3.70
CA SER A 354 -6.47 22.71 4.64
C SER A 354 -5.13 23.19 5.22
N TYR A 355 -4.09 22.35 5.18
CA TYR A 355 -2.80 22.52 5.87
C TYR A 355 -2.86 22.44 7.41
N ASP A 356 -3.98 21.99 7.97
CA ASP A 356 -4.13 21.84 9.41
C ASP A 356 -3.48 20.54 9.92
N ILE A 357 -2.97 20.58 11.15
CA ILE A 357 -2.48 19.41 11.86
C ILE A 357 -3.69 18.60 12.37
N LEU A 358 -3.77 17.34 11.97
CA LEU A 358 -4.79 16.39 12.40
C LEU A 358 -4.38 15.62 13.65
N ARG A 359 -3.09 15.34 13.80
CA ARG A 359 -2.52 14.54 14.89
C ARG A 359 -1.10 14.95 15.18
#